data_AF-A0A5B9P7U2-F1
#
_entry.id   AF-A0A5B9P7U2-F1
#
_cell.length_a   1.000
_cell.length_b   1.000
_cell.length_c   1.000
_cell.angle_alpha   90.00
_cell.angle_beta   90.00
_cell.angle_gamma   90.00
#
_symmetry.space_group_name_H-M   'P 1'
#
loop_
_entity.id
_entity.type
_entity.pdbx_description
1 polymer ?
#
loop_
_entity_poly.entity_id
_entity_poly.type
_entity_poly.pdbx_seq_one_letter_code
_entity_poly.pdbx_strand_id
1 'polypeptide(L)'
;MSHDLNLSPEIETRLFEYAKATGQDAVHLMQLVVSRFVEHEIPRDGEPEWTDELNARRVHLIEKDVTGELNVEEKVELHSLQKRAERYFDHVSSPDIEIPTQLLEQLLAKANEANGQE
;
A
#
# COMPACT_ATOMS: atom_id res chain seq x y z
N MET A 1 26.73 3.76 11.35
CA MET A 1 26.71 2.44 10.69
C MET A 1 26.57 2.73 9.21
N SER A 2 27.60 2.46 8.40
CA SER A 2 27.49 2.58 6.93
C SER A 2 26.79 1.33 6.44
N HIS A 3 25.57 1.48 5.95
CA HIS A 3 24.85 0.42 5.28
C HIS A 3 25.29 0.45 3.81
N ASP A 4 26.11 -0.52 3.40
CA ASP A 4 26.48 -0.68 2.00
C ASP A 4 25.24 -1.15 1.23
N LEU A 5 24.61 -0.21 0.52
CA LEU A 5 23.55 -0.50 -0.43
C LEU A 5 24.22 -1.04 -1.69
N ASN A 6 24.09 -2.35 -1.92
CA ASN A 6 24.60 -2.99 -3.11
C ASN A 6 23.64 -2.72 -4.28
N LEU A 7 23.89 -1.62 -5.00
CA LEU A 7 23.10 -1.22 -6.16
C LEU A 7 23.58 -1.96 -7.41
N SER A 8 22.69 -2.20 -8.37
CA SER A 8 23.11 -2.69 -9.68
C SER A 8 24.07 -1.66 -10.32
N PRO A 9 25.16 -2.09 -10.98
CA PRO A 9 26.15 -1.19 -11.57
C PRO A 9 25.55 -0.23 -12.61
N GLU A 10 24.44 -0.62 -13.27
CA GLU A 10 23.71 0.28 -14.17
C GLU A 10 23.02 1.43 -13.41
N ILE A 11 22.47 1.15 -12.24
CA ILE A 11 21.80 2.14 -11.39
C ILE A 11 22.86 3.09 -10.79
N GLU A 12 23.99 2.56 -10.33
CA GLU A 12 25.10 3.38 -9.83
C GLU A 12 25.60 4.35 -10.91
N THR A 13 25.84 3.85 -12.12
CA THR A 13 26.33 4.67 -13.24
C THR A 13 25.38 5.82 -13.53
N ARG A 14 24.07 5.53 -13.65
CA ARG A 14 23.05 6.56 -13.91
C ARG A 14 22.93 7.55 -12.75
N LEU A 15 23.01 7.10 -11.51
CA LEU A 15 22.96 7.96 -10.33
C LEU A 15 24.14 8.93 -10.29
N PHE A 16 25.35 8.46 -10.59
CA PHE A 16 26.55 9.30 -10.64
C PHE A 16 26.53 10.29 -11.80
N GLU A 17 26.05 9.90 -12.97
CA GLU A 17 25.87 10.82 -14.09
C GLU A 17 24.86 11.92 -13.75
N TYR A 18 23.75 11.55 -13.11
CA TYR A 18 22.73 12.51 -12.69
C TYR A 18 23.25 13.46 -11.60
N ALA A 19 23.96 12.94 -10.61
CA ALA A 19 24.64 13.71 -9.57
C ALA A 19 25.58 14.76 -10.18
N LYS A 20 26.40 14.35 -11.15
CA LYS A 20 27.31 15.25 -11.87
C LYS A 20 26.57 16.31 -12.68
N ALA A 21 25.45 15.95 -13.31
CA ALA A 21 24.65 16.89 -14.11
C ALA A 21 23.93 17.94 -13.25
N THR A 22 23.47 17.58 -12.05
CA THR A 22 22.77 18.50 -11.14
C THR A 22 23.69 19.22 -10.17
N GLY A 23 24.98 18.84 -10.11
CA GLY A 23 25.95 19.37 -9.14
C GLY A 23 25.65 18.91 -7.71
N GLN A 24 24.84 17.86 -7.54
CA GLN A 24 24.48 17.30 -6.24
C GLN A 24 25.28 16.03 -5.97
N ASP A 25 25.40 15.66 -4.70
CA ASP A 25 26.03 14.40 -4.31
C ASP A 25 25.09 13.21 -4.53
N ALA A 26 25.63 12.06 -4.94
CA ALA A 26 24.87 10.83 -5.14
C ALA A 26 24.18 10.37 -3.84
N VAL A 27 24.84 10.57 -2.69
CA VAL A 27 24.23 10.29 -1.37
C VAL A 27 23.04 11.21 -1.11
N HIS A 28 23.16 12.49 -1.45
CA HIS A 28 22.06 13.44 -1.30
C HIS A 28 20.86 13.07 -2.19
N LEU A 29 21.10 12.63 -3.43
CA LEU A 29 20.04 12.14 -4.31
C LEU A 29 19.39 10.87 -3.77
N MET A 30 20.17 9.92 -3.25
CA MET A 30 19.62 8.73 -2.59
C MET A 30 18.79 9.09 -1.37
N GLN A 31 19.26 10.00 -0.52
CA GLN A 31 18.50 10.50 0.62
C GLN A 31 17.19 11.14 0.18
N LEU A 32 17.20 11.97 -0.86
CA LEU A 32 15.99 12.60 -1.40
C LEU A 32 14.98 11.55 -1.88
N VAL A 33 15.45 10.54 -2.61
CA VAL A 33 14.59 9.45 -3.12
C VAL A 33 14.04 8.62 -1.98
N VAL A 34 14.87 8.25 -0.99
CA VAL A 34 14.44 7.49 0.19
C VAL A 34 13.46 8.30 1.02
N SER A 35 13.72 9.58 1.29
CA SER A 35 12.79 10.44 2.02
C SER A 35 11.46 10.56 1.29
N ARG A 36 11.48 10.78 -0.03
CA ARG A 36 10.26 10.83 -0.84
C ARG A 36 9.51 9.51 -0.80
N PHE A 37 10.21 8.38 -0.92
CA PHE A 37 9.62 7.04 -0.83
C PHE A 37 8.99 6.83 0.55
N VAL A 38 9.73 7.08 1.63
CA VAL A 38 9.26 6.94 3.01
C VAL A 38 8.04 7.82 3.26
N GLU A 39 8.01 9.06 2.77
CA GLU A 39 6.84 9.95 2.86
C GLU A 39 5.60 9.42 2.13
N HIS A 40 5.78 8.60 1.08
CA HIS A 40 4.67 8.00 0.34
C HIS A 40 4.27 6.62 0.89
N GLU A 41 5.20 5.89 1.53
CA GLU A 41 4.97 4.53 2.02
C GLU A 41 4.55 4.46 3.49
N ILE A 42 5.08 5.35 4.33
CA ILE A 42 4.79 5.36 5.77
C ILE A 42 3.66 6.36 6.01
N PRO A 43 2.48 5.92 6.49
CA PRO A 43 1.41 6.84 6.86
C PRO A 43 1.94 7.78 7.95
N ARG A 44 1.77 9.09 7.76
CA ARG A 44 2.06 10.05 8.83
C ARG A 44 1.02 9.86 9.93
N ASP A 45 1.46 9.86 11.19
CA ASP A 45 0.55 9.94 12.33
C ASP A 45 -0.38 11.17 12.14
N GLY A 46 -1.69 10.92 12.12
CA GLY A 46 -2.71 11.95 11.84
C GLY A 46 -3.25 11.98 10.40
N GLU A 47 -2.89 11.04 9.53
CA GLU A 47 -3.59 10.88 8.26
C GLU A 47 -5.10 10.58 8.50
N PRO A 48 -6.02 11.31 7.84
CA PRO A 48 -7.45 11.29 8.18
C PRO A 48 -8.20 10.02 7.75
N GLU A 49 -8.17 8.92 8.52
CA GLU A 49 -8.85 7.61 8.32
C GLU A 49 -9.15 7.23 6.83
N TRP A 50 -10.14 6.42 6.50
CA TRP A 50 -10.59 6.24 5.11
C TRP A 50 -12.02 6.76 5.04
N THR A 51 -12.32 7.61 4.06
CA THR A 51 -13.61 8.29 3.96
C THR A 51 -14.23 8.10 2.58
N ASP A 52 -15.54 8.32 2.48
CA ASP A 52 -16.28 8.26 1.22
C ASP A 52 -15.76 9.31 0.21
N GLU A 53 -15.29 10.46 0.68
CA GLU A 53 -14.68 11.50 -0.16
C GLU A 53 -13.37 11.03 -0.81
N LEU A 54 -12.51 10.35 -0.03
CA LEU A 54 -11.27 9.73 -0.55
C LEU A 54 -11.59 8.60 -1.54
N ASN A 55 -12.64 7.81 -1.26
CA ASN A 55 -13.08 6.76 -2.16
C ASN A 55 -13.66 7.33 -3.47
N ALA A 56 -14.46 8.41 -3.41
CA ALA A 56 -14.98 9.10 -4.58
C ALA A 56 -13.85 9.69 -5.43
N ARG A 57 -12.83 10.29 -4.78
CA ARG A 57 -11.63 10.78 -5.47
C ARG A 57 -10.88 9.64 -6.16
N ARG A 58 -10.68 8.52 -5.47
CA ARG A 58 -10.06 7.31 -6.03
C ARG A 58 -10.82 6.81 -7.27
N VAL A 59 -12.16 6.71 -7.20
CA VAL A 59 -12.99 6.26 -8.33
C VAL A 59 -12.85 7.22 -9.52
N HIS A 60 -12.90 8.53 -9.29
CA HIS A 60 -12.72 9.52 -10.34
C HIS A 60 -11.36 9.40 -11.05
N LEU A 61 -10.29 9.17 -10.28
CA LEU A 61 -8.95 8.95 -10.85
C LEU A 61 -8.86 7.63 -11.64
N ILE A 62 -9.53 6.56 -11.20
CA ILE A 62 -9.62 5.31 -11.96
C ILE A 62 -10.34 5.54 -13.29
N GLU A 63 -11.44 6.30 -13.31
CA GLU A 63 -12.15 6.65 -14.54
C GLU A 63 -11.25 7.44 -15.51
N LYS A 64 -10.47 8.39 -14.99
CA LYS A 64 -9.47 9.13 -15.79
C LYS A 64 -8.35 8.23 -16.30
N ASP A 65 -7.92 7.22 -15.54
CA ASP A 65 -6.92 6.25 -15.99
C ASP A 65 -7.43 5.39 -17.13
N VAL A 66 -8.67 4.89 -17.00
CA VAL A 66 -9.35 4.08 -18.03
C VAL A 66 -9.52 4.86 -19.33
N THR A 67 -9.79 6.16 -19.24
CA THR A 67 -9.91 7.04 -20.42
C THR A 67 -8.56 7.54 -20.95
N GLY A 68 -7.46 7.26 -20.27
CA GLY A 68 -6.10 7.66 -20.68
C GLY A 68 -5.76 9.12 -20.41
N GLU A 69 -6.57 9.83 -19.63
CA GLU A 69 -6.43 11.25 -19.30
C GLU A 69 -5.66 11.50 -17.99
N LEU A 70 -5.15 10.44 -17.36
CA LEU A 70 -4.47 10.51 -16.07
C LEU A 70 -3.04 11.03 -16.21
N ASN A 71 -2.76 12.17 -15.57
CA ASN A 71 -1.43 12.77 -15.58
C ASN A 71 -0.49 12.10 -14.54
N VAL A 72 0.78 12.50 -14.52
CA VAL A 72 1.80 11.89 -13.65
C VAL A 72 1.53 12.14 -12.16
N GLU A 73 1.08 13.34 -11.78
CA GLU A 73 0.76 13.66 -10.38
C GLU A 73 -0.47 12.88 -9.91
N GLU A 74 -1.48 12.77 -10.77
CA GLU A 74 -2.70 12.00 -10.54
C GLU A 74 -2.42 10.49 -10.44
N LYS A 75 -1.41 9.97 -11.15
CA LYS A 75 -0.94 8.58 -10.99
C LYS A 75 -0.33 8.34 -9.61
N VAL A 76 0.46 9.28 -9.13
CA VAL A 76 1.05 9.20 -7.78
C VAL A 76 -0.05 9.28 -6.72
N GLU A 77 -1.02 10.18 -6.91
CA GLU A 77 -2.20 10.31 -6.03
C GLU A 77 -3.03 9.02 -6.01
N LEU A 78 -3.36 8.46 -7.18
CA LEU A 78 -4.14 7.23 -7.30
C LEU A 78 -3.44 6.06 -6.60
N HIS A 79 -2.12 5.91 -6.79
CA HIS A 79 -1.34 4.88 -6.13
C HIS A 79 -1.34 5.04 -4.60
N SER A 80 -1.21 6.28 -4.10
CA SER A 80 -1.32 6.58 -2.67
C SER A 80 -2.70 6.21 -2.10
N LEU A 81 -3.77 6.59 -2.80
CA LEU A 81 -5.16 6.27 -2.41
C LEU A 81 -5.43 4.76 -2.44
N GLN A 82 -4.92 4.02 -3.43
CA GLN A 82 -5.04 2.56 -3.49
C GLN A 82 -4.39 1.88 -2.28
N LYS A 83 -3.16 2.26 -1.93
CA LYS A 83 -2.45 1.72 -0.75
C LYS A 83 -3.16 2.01 0.57
N ARG A 84 -3.83 3.15 0.66
CA ARG A 84 -4.60 3.52 1.85
C ARG A 84 -5.91 2.74 1.92
N ALA A 85 -6.57 2.53 0.79
CA ALA A 85 -7.75 1.67 0.69
C ALA A 85 -7.42 0.24 1.10
N GLU A 86 -6.32 -0.33 0.60
CA GLU A 86 -5.84 -1.68 0.96
C GLU A 86 -5.64 -1.81 2.46
N ARG A 87 -4.89 -0.88 3.08
CA ARG A 87 -4.68 -0.89 4.54
C ARG A 87 -5.99 -0.79 5.34
N TYR A 88 -6.91 0.06 4.90
CA TYR A 88 -8.23 0.16 5.53
C TYR A 88 -9.02 -1.15 5.38
N PHE A 89 -9.02 -1.76 4.19
CA PHE A 89 -9.70 -3.02 3.96
C PHE A 89 -9.06 -4.18 4.72
N ASP A 90 -7.73 -4.23 4.86
CA ASP A 90 -7.06 -5.24 5.69
C ASP A 90 -7.43 -5.10 7.17
N HIS A 91 -7.58 -3.85 7.64
CA HIS A 91 -8.03 -3.56 8.99
C HIS A 91 -9.50 -3.96 9.21
N VAL A 92 -10.40 -3.59 8.30
CA VAL A 92 -11.85 -3.85 8.41
C VAL A 92 -12.20 -5.30 8.07
N SER A 93 -11.49 -5.91 7.13
CA SER A 93 -11.73 -7.28 6.66
C SER A 93 -10.95 -8.33 7.45
N SER A 94 -10.18 -7.93 8.48
CA SER A 94 -9.72 -8.89 9.48
C SER A 94 -10.97 -9.51 10.10
N PRO A 95 -11.34 -10.75 9.74
CA PRO A 95 -12.51 -11.36 10.34
C PRO A 95 -12.16 -11.55 11.80
N ASP A 96 -13.04 -11.14 12.71
CA ASP A 96 -13.04 -11.74 14.04
C ASP A 96 -13.18 -13.25 13.81
N ILE A 97 -12.05 -13.96 13.88
CA ILE A 97 -11.95 -15.41 13.65
C ILE A 97 -12.89 -16.17 14.60
N GLU A 98 -13.33 -15.51 15.67
CA GLU A 98 -14.35 -16.00 16.59
C GLU A 98 -15.68 -16.35 15.91
N ILE A 99 -16.19 -15.55 14.96
CA ILE A 99 -17.51 -15.81 14.37
C ILE A 99 -17.50 -17.06 13.45
N PRO A 100 -16.55 -17.22 12.52
CA PRO A 100 -16.43 -18.46 11.74
C PRO A 100 -16.16 -19.69 12.61
N THR A 101 -15.40 -19.54 13.70
CA THR A 101 -15.09 -20.64 14.63
C THR A 101 -16.33 -21.07 15.42
N GLN A 102 -17.10 -20.12 15.96
CA GLN A 102 -18.36 -20.41 16.65
C GLN A 102 -19.38 -21.04 15.71
N LEU A 103 -19.43 -20.60 14.45
CA LEU A 103 -20.31 -21.20 13.44
C LEU A 103 -19.89 -22.65 13.12
N LEU A 104 -18.58 -22.90 13.00
CA LEU A 104 -18.04 -24.25 12.79
C LEU A 104 -18.36 -25.17 13.96
N GLU A 105 -18.19 -24.70 15.20
CA GLU A 105 -18.54 -25.46 16.41
C GLU A 105 -20.04 -25.80 16.46
N GLN A 106 -20.91 -24.85 16.13
CA GLN A 106 -22.36 -25.08 16.07
C GLN A 106 -22.76 -26.08 14.98
N LEU A 107 -22.10 -26.04 13.81
CA LEU A 107 -22.35 -26.98 12.73
C LEU A 107 -21.87 -28.39 13.08
N LEU A 108 -20.71 -28.51 13.73
CA LEU A 108 -20.20 -29.79 14.22
C LEU A 108 -21.09 -30.39 15.32
N ALA A 109 -21.59 -29.56 16.25
CA ALA A 109 -22.54 -29.99 17.27
C ALA A 109 -23.83 -30.55 16.64
N LYS A 110 -24.42 -29.82 15.68
CA LYS A 110 -25.63 -30.27 14.97
C LYS A 110 -25.40 -31.54 14.15
N ALA A 111 -24.24 -31.69 13.51
CA ALA A 111 -23.91 -32.89 12.75
C ALA A 111 -23.76 -34.11 13.67
N ASN A 112 -23.18 -33.94 14.86
CA ASN A 112 -23.06 -35.00 15.85
C ASN A 112 -24.42 -35.38 16.48
N GLU A 113 -25.30 -34.41 16.72
CA GLU A 113 -26.67 -34.67 17.16
C GLU A 113 -27.48 -35.44 16.11
N ALA A 114 -27.32 -35.09 14.83
CA ALA A 114 -27.98 -35.78 13.72
C ALA A 114 -27.44 -37.21 13.49
N ASN A 115 -26.17 -37.46 13.80
CA ASN A 115 -25.52 -38.78 13.65
C ASN A 115 -25.56 -39.65 14.92
N GLY A 116 -26.01 -39.10 16.06
CA GLY A 116 -26.06 -39.77 17.36
C GLY A 116 -27.43 -40.32 17.77
N GLN A 117 -28.42 -40.29 16.87
CA GLN A 117 -29.70 -40.97 17.05
C GLN A 117 -29.75 -42.29 16.27
N GLU A 118 -28.99 -43.29 16.74
CA GLU A 118 -29.26 -44.73 16.59
C GLU A 118 -28.96 -45.46 17.91
#